data_AF-A0A1Q7JRP9-F1
#
_entry.id   AF-A0A1Q7JRP9-F1
#
_cell.length_a   1.000
_cell.length_b   1.000
_cell.length_c   1.000
_cell.angle_alpha   90.00
_cell.angle_beta   90.00
_cell.angle_gamma   90.00
#
_symmetry.space_group_name_H-M   'P 1'
#
loop_
_entity.id
_entity.type
_entity.pdbx_description
1 polymer ?
#
loop_
_entity_poly.entity_id
_entity_poly.type
_entity_poly.pdbx_seq_one_letter_code
_entity_poly.pdbx_strand_id
1 'polypeptide(L)'
;MGEREAFGPNLRRIRVQRGISLDQIAAATKVSSDLWSGMERNDFSRWPTGIYARAYVRAYALQLGVDVETTVDDFCRFFTQGDRRVARVVREQAALVGHNSQWKDELTGTVQRDRRALVETDEPPPVLGFTRTSRIIAAIVDTSAVIGMAAGIASLMPVGWAGSLAFAALGYHAVSLIVLGCTPSVWLLDTYLANRHPATHRATQPRFLRLLRGSRT
;
A
#
# COMPACT_ATOMS: atom_id res chain seq x y z
N MET A 1 -3.33 -37.98 6.44
CA MET A 1 -2.04 -37.35 6.15
C MET A 1 -2.14 -35.92 6.64
N GLY A 2 -1.25 -35.48 7.54
CA GLY A 2 -1.32 -34.12 8.08
C GLY A 2 -1.00 -33.06 7.02
N GLU A 3 -1.50 -31.82 7.18
CA GLU A 3 -1.23 -30.73 6.22
C GLU A 3 0.28 -30.52 6.00
N ARG A 4 1.08 -30.62 7.07
CA ARG A 4 2.54 -30.56 7.05
C ARG A 4 3.18 -31.67 6.20
N GLU A 5 2.69 -32.90 6.31
CA GLU A 5 3.20 -34.05 5.55
C GLU A 5 2.80 -33.97 4.08
N ALA A 6 1.65 -33.37 3.79
CA ALA A 6 1.14 -33.22 2.44
C ALA A 6 1.81 -32.08 1.65
N PHE A 7 2.46 -31.12 2.32
CA PHE A 7 3.04 -29.91 1.70
C PHE A 7 3.96 -30.21 0.49
N GLY A 8 5.10 -30.88 0.71
CA GLY A 8 6.05 -31.24 -0.35
C GLY A 8 5.46 -32.17 -1.42
N PRO A 9 4.79 -33.28 -1.05
CA PRO A 9 4.15 -34.17 -2.01
C PRO A 9 3.09 -33.48 -2.89
N ASN A 10 2.33 -32.52 -2.35
CA ASN A 10 1.37 -31.74 -3.13
C ASN A 10 2.06 -30.86 -4.17
N LEU A 11 3.15 -30.18 -3.79
CA LEU A 11 3.95 -29.38 -4.71
C LEU A 11 4.55 -30.25 -5.82
N ARG A 12 5.08 -31.43 -5.47
CA ARG A 12 5.53 -32.43 -6.45
C ARG A 12 4.43 -32.85 -7.41
N ARG A 13 3.24 -33.14 -6.89
CA ARG A 13 2.08 -33.54 -7.71
C ARG A 13 1.74 -32.45 -8.73
N ILE A 14 1.68 -31.19 -8.29
CA ILE A 14 1.41 -30.04 -9.17
C ILE A 14 2.50 -29.90 -10.23
N ARG A 15 3.77 -30.02 -9.86
CA ARG A 15 4.90 -29.97 -10.79
C ARG A 15 4.80 -31.04 -11.88
N VAL A 16 4.56 -32.29 -11.48
CA VAL A 16 4.46 -33.43 -12.41
C VAL A 16 3.25 -33.26 -13.33
N GLN A 17 2.10 -32.81 -12.81
CA GLN A 17 0.92 -32.51 -13.62
C GLN A 17 1.17 -31.43 -14.67
N ARG A 18 2.06 -30.48 -14.39
CA ARG A 18 2.46 -29.42 -15.33
C ARG A 18 3.60 -29.83 -16.27
N GLY A 19 4.13 -31.06 -16.14
CA GLY A 19 5.23 -31.55 -16.98
C GLY A 19 6.56 -30.83 -16.75
N ILE A 20 6.74 -30.17 -15.60
CA ILE A 20 7.97 -29.41 -15.29
C ILE A 20 8.99 -30.36 -14.65
N SER A 21 10.20 -30.44 -15.19
CA SER A 21 11.27 -31.27 -14.60
C SER A 21 11.99 -30.54 -13.47
N LEU A 22 12.60 -31.29 -12.54
CA LEU A 22 13.44 -30.67 -11.51
C LEU A 22 14.67 -29.97 -12.10
N ASP A 23 15.19 -30.46 -13.22
CA ASP A 23 16.33 -29.86 -13.91
C ASP A 23 15.98 -28.50 -14.52
N GLN A 24 14.77 -28.34 -15.05
CA GLN A 24 14.26 -27.06 -15.53
C GLN A 24 14.19 -26.02 -14.40
N ILE A 25 13.65 -26.43 -13.24
CA ILE A 25 13.58 -25.55 -12.07
C ILE A 25 15.00 -25.23 -11.58
N ALA A 26 15.88 -26.23 -11.50
CA ALA A 26 17.26 -26.05 -11.09
C ALA A 26 18.02 -25.07 -11.99
N ALA A 27 17.84 -25.17 -13.31
CA ALA A 27 18.42 -24.24 -14.28
C ALA A 27 17.87 -22.81 -14.11
N ALA A 28 16.57 -22.66 -13.85
CA ALA A 28 15.94 -21.35 -13.67
C ALA A 28 16.32 -20.68 -12.34
N THR A 29 16.40 -21.43 -11.25
CA THR A 29 16.63 -20.89 -9.90
C THR A 29 18.10 -20.93 -9.48
N LYS A 30 18.97 -21.63 -10.21
CA LYS A 30 20.37 -21.92 -9.83
C LYS A 30 20.51 -22.65 -8.49
N VAL A 31 19.53 -23.50 -8.17
CA VAL A 31 19.50 -24.33 -6.95
C VAL A 31 19.53 -25.78 -7.38
N SER A 32 20.28 -26.65 -6.69
CA SER A 32 20.44 -28.04 -7.12
C SER A 32 19.12 -28.83 -7.13
N SER A 33 18.97 -29.72 -8.11
CA SER A 33 17.81 -30.62 -8.24
C SER A 33 17.64 -31.51 -7.01
N ASP A 34 18.75 -31.94 -6.39
CA ASP A 34 18.74 -32.69 -5.12
C ASP A 34 18.06 -31.94 -3.99
N LEU A 35 18.29 -30.63 -3.89
CA LEU A 35 17.70 -29.81 -2.83
C LEU A 35 16.18 -29.70 -3.04
N TRP A 36 15.74 -29.46 -4.28
CA TRP A 36 14.31 -29.47 -4.62
C TRP A 36 13.64 -30.83 -4.39
N SER A 37 14.35 -31.91 -4.73
CA SER A 37 13.91 -33.28 -4.45
C SER A 37 13.75 -33.54 -2.95
N GLY A 38 14.64 -32.99 -2.11
CA GLY A 38 14.52 -32.99 -0.65
C GLY A 38 13.25 -32.29 -0.17
N MET A 39 13.00 -31.07 -0.63
CA MET A 39 11.78 -30.32 -0.29
C MET A 39 10.50 -31.04 -0.68
N GLU A 40 10.46 -31.67 -1.86
CA GLU A 40 9.30 -32.47 -2.30
C GLU A 40 9.01 -33.67 -1.39
N ARG A 41 10.02 -34.15 -0.66
CA ARG A 41 9.90 -35.19 0.38
C ARG A 41 9.72 -34.64 1.79
N ASN A 42 9.57 -33.32 1.94
CA ASN A 42 9.63 -32.60 3.21
C ASN A 42 10.95 -32.83 4.00
N ASP A 43 12.02 -33.21 3.32
CA ASP A 43 13.36 -33.30 3.91
C ASP A 43 14.05 -31.94 3.82
N PHE A 44 14.02 -31.23 4.96
CA PHE A 44 14.61 -29.91 5.11
C PHE A 44 15.95 -29.94 5.88
N SER A 45 16.60 -31.11 6.00
CA SER A 45 17.87 -31.26 6.73
C SER A 45 19.01 -30.43 6.14
N ARG A 46 19.08 -30.36 4.80
CA ARG A 46 20.06 -29.57 4.03
C ARG A 46 19.51 -28.23 3.55
N TRP A 47 18.27 -27.89 3.94
CA TRP A 47 17.61 -26.67 3.49
C TRP A 47 18.22 -25.44 4.16
N PRO A 48 18.44 -24.34 3.44
CA PRO A 48 18.88 -23.10 4.07
C PRO A 48 17.82 -22.60 5.08
N THR A 49 18.24 -21.77 6.03
CA THR A 49 17.35 -21.20 7.05
C THR A 49 17.08 -19.72 6.80
N GLY A 50 16.10 -19.16 7.51
CA GLY A 50 15.84 -17.71 7.51
C GLY A 50 15.30 -17.20 6.19
N ILE A 51 15.88 -16.09 5.68
CA ILE A 51 15.36 -15.42 4.47
C ILE A 51 15.54 -16.28 3.21
N TYR A 52 16.64 -17.01 3.10
CA TYR A 52 16.94 -17.89 1.96
C TYR A 52 15.97 -19.05 1.87
N ALA A 53 15.59 -19.65 3.00
CA ALA A 53 14.59 -20.71 3.08
C ALA A 53 13.30 -20.30 2.37
N ARG A 54 12.81 -19.08 2.68
CA ARG A 54 11.58 -18.52 2.11
C ARG A 54 11.75 -18.09 0.66
N ALA A 55 12.90 -17.51 0.32
CA ALA A 55 13.20 -17.10 -1.05
C ALA A 55 13.19 -18.30 -2.01
N TYR A 56 13.69 -19.45 -1.57
CA TYR A 56 13.72 -20.68 -2.37
C TYR A 56 12.30 -21.24 -2.57
N VAL A 57 11.51 -21.34 -1.50
CA VAL A 57 10.10 -21.78 -1.62
C VAL A 57 9.30 -20.83 -2.52
N ARG A 58 9.52 -19.52 -2.42
CA ARG A 58 8.93 -18.51 -3.31
C ARG A 58 9.33 -18.73 -4.77
N ALA A 59 10.62 -18.94 -5.05
CA ALA A 59 11.11 -19.17 -6.40
C ALA A 59 10.48 -20.43 -7.02
N TYR A 60 10.35 -21.49 -6.23
CA TYR A 60 9.72 -22.73 -6.66
C TYR A 60 8.21 -22.55 -6.92
N ALA A 61 7.49 -21.86 -6.04
CA ALA A 61 6.08 -21.54 -6.23
C ALA A 61 5.84 -20.73 -7.51
N LEU A 62 6.74 -19.79 -7.84
CA LEU A 62 6.71 -19.04 -9.11
C LEU A 62 6.89 -19.95 -10.33
N GLN A 63 7.85 -20.88 -10.30
CA GLN A 63 8.04 -21.85 -11.40
C GLN A 63 6.83 -22.76 -11.56
N LEU A 64 6.20 -23.14 -10.45
CA LEU A 64 4.97 -23.92 -10.46
C LEU A 64 3.72 -23.12 -10.76
N GLY A 65 3.77 -21.78 -10.87
CA GLY A 65 2.60 -20.93 -11.05
C GLY A 65 1.48 -21.22 -10.05
N VAL A 66 1.83 -21.41 -8.77
CA VAL A 66 0.89 -21.52 -7.64
C VAL A 66 0.91 -20.22 -6.84
N ASP A 67 -0.04 -20.04 -5.92
CA ASP A 67 -0.05 -18.84 -5.08
C ASP A 67 1.18 -18.80 -4.17
N VAL A 68 2.03 -17.80 -4.43
CA VAL A 68 3.36 -17.68 -3.83
C VAL A 68 3.25 -17.38 -2.34
N GLU A 69 2.39 -16.43 -1.97
CA GLU A 69 2.33 -15.96 -0.59
C GLU A 69 1.72 -17.03 0.31
N THR A 70 0.65 -17.70 -0.12
CA THR A 70 0.06 -18.84 0.61
C THR A 70 1.08 -19.98 0.77
N THR A 71 1.81 -20.33 -0.30
CA THR A 71 2.81 -21.41 -0.23
C THR A 71 3.93 -21.09 0.76
N VAL A 72 4.41 -19.84 0.77
CA VAL A 72 5.46 -19.39 1.71
C VAL A 72 4.93 -19.32 3.14
N ASP A 73 3.68 -18.89 3.33
CA ASP A 73 3.04 -18.81 4.63
C ASP A 73 2.81 -20.20 5.23
N ASP A 74 2.32 -21.15 4.43
CA ASP A 74 2.21 -22.57 4.82
C ASP A 74 3.57 -23.17 5.16
N PHE A 75 4.61 -22.90 4.36
CA PHE A 75 5.98 -23.33 4.67
C PHE A 75 6.44 -22.80 6.05
N CYS A 76 6.23 -21.51 6.31
CA CYS A 76 6.59 -20.89 7.60
C CYS A 76 5.77 -21.46 8.77
N ARG A 77 4.52 -21.88 8.52
CA ARG A 77 3.63 -22.48 9.52
C ARG A 77 4.05 -23.91 9.87
N PHE A 78 4.50 -24.67 8.87
CA PHE A 78 4.80 -26.10 9.02
C PHE A 78 6.25 -26.41 9.36
N PHE A 79 7.21 -25.54 9.02
CA PHE A 79 8.64 -25.81 9.13
C PHE A 79 9.40 -24.67 9.81
N THR A 80 10.29 -25.01 10.74
CA THR A 80 11.07 -24.05 11.54
C THR A 80 12.14 -23.33 10.71
N GLN A 81 12.56 -23.91 9.59
CA GLN A 81 13.53 -23.32 8.67
C GLN A 81 13.05 -21.99 8.08
N GLY A 82 11.73 -21.81 7.95
CA GLY A 82 11.10 -20.57 7.47
C GLY A 82 10.85 -19.51 8.55
N ASP A 83 11.20 -19.78 9.81
CA ASP A 83 10.82 -18.93 10.94
C ASP A 83 11.27 -17.48 10.74
N ARG A 84 10.30 -16.58 10.84
CA ARG A 84 10.47 -15.13 10.68
C ARG A 84 11.07 -14.49 11.91
N ARG A 85 10.99 -15.15 13.08
CA ARG A 85 11.37 -14.60 14.38
C ARG A 85 12.88 -14.68 14.65
N VAL A 86 13.58 -15.65 14.07
CA VAL A 86 15.01 -15.91 14.33
C VAL A 86 15.87 -14.70 14.01
N ALA A 87 15.61 -13.98 12.92
CA ALA A 87 16.41 -12.80 12.53
C ALA A 87 16.31 -11.65 13.55
N ARG A 88 15.14 -11.46 14.18
CA ARG A 88 14.93 -10.43 15.20
C ARG A 88 15.53 -10.85 16.54
N VAL A 89 15.25 -12.09 16.96
CA VAL A 89 15.74 -12.62 18.25
C VAL A 89 17.26 -12.69 18.28
N VAL A 90 17.91 -13.14 17.19
CA VAL A 90 19.39 -13.18 17.10
C VAL A 90 19.99 -11.76 17.17
N ARG A 91 19.36 -10.76 16.56
CA ARG A 91 19.80 -9.35 16.63
C ARG A 91 19.63 -8.76 18.02
N GLU A 92 18.49 -9.02 18.66
CA GLU A 92 18.19 -8.58 20.02
C GLU A 92 19.13 -9.24 21.04
N GLN A 93 19.41 -10.54 20.90
CA GLN A 93 20.32 -11.26 21.78
C GLN A 93 21.80 -10.84 21.59
N ALA A 94 22.25 -10.59 20.35
CA ALA A 94 23.58 -10.07 20.09
C ALA A 94 23.80 -8.67 20.71
N ALA A 95 22.77 -7.81 20.64
CA ALA A 95 22.80 -6.49 21.26
C ALA A 95 22.93 -6.55 22.79
N LEU A 96 22.33 -7.55 23.44
CA LEU A 96 22.42 -7.74 24.89
C LEU A 96 23.81 -8.21 25.36
N VAL A 97 24.55 -8.97 24.53
CA VAL A 97 25.88 -9.51 24.86
C VAL A 97 27.01 -8.53 24.49
N GLY A 98 26.69 -7.37 23.91
CA GLY A 98 27.69 -6.36 23.50
C GLY A 98 28.58 -6.80 22.33
N HIS A 99 28.25 -7.93 21.69
CA HIS A 99 28.86 -8.32 20.43
C HIS A 99 28.11 -7.63 19.28
N ASN A 100 28.81 -6.73 18.60
CA ASN A 100 28.35 -6.15 17.35
C ASN A 100 28.36 -7.26 16.29
N SER A 101 27.28 -8.06 16.24
CA SER A 101 27.19 -9.19 15.32
C SER A 101 27.31 -8.66 13.90
N GLN A 102 28.44 -8.91 13.23
CA GLN A 102 28.63 -8.63 11.83
C GLN A 102 27.83 -9.60 10.93
N TRP A 103 26.66 -10.07 11.39
CA TRP A 103 25.77 -10.86 10.56
C TRP A 103 25.12 -9.94 9.53
N LYS A 104 25.78 -9.84 8.39
CA LYS A 104 25.32 -9.10 7.22
C LYS A 104 24.57 -10.08 6.32
N ASP A 105 23.24 -10.00 6.32
CA ASP A 105 22.44 -10.64 5.27
C ASP A 105 22.68 -9.83 3.98
N GLU A 106 23.70 -10.21 3.23
CA GLU A 106 24.31 -9.44 2.13
C GLU A 106 23.42 -9.28 0.89
N LEU A 107 22.13 -9.62 0.96
CA LEU A 107 21.14 -9.39 -0.09
C LEU A 107 20.23 -8.17 0.16
N THR A 108 20.46 -7.42 1.24
CA THR A 108 19.68 -6.20 1.53
C THR A 108 20.12 -4.99 0.68
N GLY A 109 21.04 -5.16 -0.28
CA GLY A 109 21.49 -4.08 -1.16
C GLY A 109 20.45 -3.62 -2.19
N THR A 110 19.43 -4.43 -2.48
CA THR A 110 18.42 -4.12 -3.51
C THR A 110 16.98 -4.04 -2.99
N VAL A 111 16.73 -4.32 -1.71
CA VAL A 111 15.38 -4.28 -1.13
C VAL A 111 15.34 -3.25 -0.01
N GLN A 112 15.19 -1.98 -0.40
CA GLN A 112 14.98 -0.84 0.52
C GLN A 112 13.63 -0.90 1.24
N ARG A 113 12.70 -1.78 0.82
CA ARG A 113 11.34 -1.84 1.38
C ARG A 113 11.03 -3.21 1.97
N ASP A 114 11.10 -3.28 3.28
CA ASP A 114 10.43 -4.30 4.06
C ASP A 114 8.91 -4.11 3.94
N ARG A 115 8.23 -4.98 3.18
CA ARG A 115 6.76 -4.93 3.01
C ARG A 115 6.00 -5.51 4.23
N ARG A 116 6.71 -6.08 5.21
CA ARG A 116 6.13 -6.78 6.37
C ARG A 116 6.65 -6.29 7.72
N ALA A 117 7.60 -5.34 7.75
CA ALA A 117 7.61 -4.35 8.81
C ALA A 117 6.16 -3.90 8.95
N LEU A 118 5.62 -3.93 10.17
CA LEU A 118 4.29 -3.41 10.47
C LEU A 118 4.08 -2.23 9.54
N VAL A 119 3.02 -2.25 8.75
CA VAL A 119 2.50 -1.00 8.22
C VAL A 119 2.01 -0.26 9.47
N GLU A 120 2.96 0.24 10.26
CA GLU A 120 2.89 1.56 10.83
C GLU A 120 2.60 2.38 9.59
N THR A 121 1.31 2.62 9.39
CA THR A 121 0.82 3.50 8.35
C THR A 121 1.45 4.84 8.67
N ASP A 122 2.68 5.02 8.20
CA ASP A 122 3.24 6.29 7.77
C ASP A 122 2.59 6.62 6.41
N GLU A 123 1.30 6.31 6.26
CA GLU A 123 0.44 7.21 5.52
C GLU A 123 0.70 8.56 6.19
N PRO A 124 1.26 9.56 5.48
CA PRO A 124 1.28 10.90 6.03
C PRO A 124 -0.16 11.15 6.50
N PRO A 125 -0.37 11.57 7.76
CA PRO A 125 -1.70 11.72 8.31
C PRO A 125 -2.53 12.46 7.26
N PRO A 126 -3.71 11.94 6.87
CA PRO A 126 -4.40 12.37 5.67
C PRO A 126 -4.29 13.87 5.55
N VAL A 127 -3.52 14.33 4.56
CA VAL A 127 -3.25 15.76 4.36
C VAL A 127 -4.60 16.44 4.43
N LEU A 128 -4.69 17.50 5.25
CA LEU A 128 -5.90 18.17 5.74
C LEU A 128 -7.07 18.25 4.73
N GLY A 129 -6.86 18.18 3.43
CA GLY A 129 -7.90 18.03 2.41
C GLY A 129 -8.83 16.80 2.52
N PHE A 130 -8.53 15.77 3.33
CA PHE A 130 -9.40 14.57 3.42
C PHE A 130 -9.83 14.13 4.83
N THR A 131 -9.52 14.88 5.89
CA THR A 131 -10.03 14.58 7.25
C THR A 131 -11.50 15.01 7.42
N ARG A 132 -12.25 14.30 8.27
CA ARG A 132 -13.65 14.65 8.60
C ARG A 132 -13.77 16.08 9.16
N THR A 133 -12.72 16.57 9.83
CA THR A 133 -12.64 17.89 10.45
C THR A 133 -12.51 19.02 9.43
N SER A 134 -11.76 18.85 8.34
CA SER A 134 -11.63 19.90 7.32
C SER A 134 -12.89 20.09 6.50
N ARG A 135 -13.63 19.00 6.22
CA ARG A 135 -14.93 19.08 5.55
C ARG A 135 -15.97 19.81 6.42
N ILE A 136 -15.92 19.62 7.74
CA ILE A 136 -16.80 20.32 8.68
C ILE A 136 -16.45 21.82 8.72
N ILE A 137 -15.17 22.18 8.82
CA ILE A 137 -14.73 23.58 8.80
C ILE A 137 -15.11 24.25 7.48
N ALA A 138 -14.87 23.58 6.35
CA ALA A 138 -15.25 24.08 5.02
C ALA A 138 -16.77 24.27 4.90
N ALA A 139 -17.57 23.32 5.38
CA ALA A 139 -19.02 23.43 5.38
C ALA A 139 -19.52 24.59 6.27
N ILE A 140 -18.89 24.83 7.43
CA ILE A 140 -19.24 25.96 8.31
C ILE A 140 -18.96 27.30 7.60
N VAL A 141 -17.82 27.42 6.92
CA VAL A 141 -17.47 28.63 6.15
C VAL A 141 -18.45 28.86 5.00
N ASP A 142 -18.75 27.82 4.21
CA ASP A 142 -19.70 27.92 3.10
C ASP A 142 -21.10 28.30 3.60
N THR A 143 -21.55 27.71 4.72
CA THR A 143 -22.84 28.04 5.33
C THR A 143 -22.88 29.49 5.83
N SER A 144 -21.79 29.98 6.43
CA SER A 144 -21.70 31.36 6.91
C SER A 144 -21.74 32.39 5.76
N ALA A 145 -21.09 32.07 4.62
CA ALA A 145 -21.12 32.91 3.44
C ALA A 145 -22.53 32.95 2.80
N VAL A 146 -23.20 31.81 2.73
CA VAL A 146 -24.57 31.70 2.22
C VAL A 146 -25.55 32.47 3.12
N ILE A 147 -25.41 32.39 4.43
CA ILE A 147 -26.24 33.14 5.39
C ILE A 147 -26.02 34.65 5.25
N GLY A 148 -24.77 35.10 5.12
CA GLY A 148 -24.45 36.52 4.91
C GLY A 148 -25.04 37.06 3.60
N MET A 149 -24.95 36.27 2.52
CA MET A 149 -25.50 36.65 1.21
C MET A 149 -27.03 36.69 1.22
N ALA A 150 -27.68 35.74 1.91
CA ALA A 150 -29.13 35.74 2.09
C ALA A 150 -29.63 36.94 2.90
N ALA A 151 -28.90 37.33 3.96
CA ALA A 151 -29.22 38.53 4.76
C ALA A 151 -29.10 39.82 3.94
N GLY A 152 -28.11 39.91 3.04
CA GLY A 152 -27.97 41.03 2.11
C GLY A 152 -29.04 41.10 1.03
N ILE A 153 -29.51 39.95 0.52
CA ILE A 153 -30.59 39.92 -0.48
C ILE A 153 -31.95 40.23 0.16
N ALA A 154 -32.19 39.76 1.39
CA ALA A 154 -33.42 40.02 2.14
C ALA A 154 -33.60 41.50 2.54
N SER A 155 -32.53 42.29 2.59
CA SER A 155 -32.63 43.74 2.84
C SER A 155 -32.99 44.55 1.59
N LEU A 156 -32.87 43.97 0.40
CA LEU A 156 -33.10 44.65 -0.89
C LEU A 156 -34.41 44.25 -1.57
N MET A 157 -35.01 43.12 -1.22
CA MET A 157 -36.19 42.57 -1.88
C MET A 157 -37.27 42.17 -0.85
N PRO A 158 -38.57 42.46 -1.07
CA PRO A 158 -39.66 42.05 -0.18
C PRO A 158 -40.02 40.57 -0.42
N VAL A 159 -39.02 39.69 -0.42
CA VAL A 159 -39.19 38.25 -0.59
C VAL A 159 -39.04 37.62 0.79
N GLY A 160 -39.95 36.71 1.15
CA GLY A 160 -39.91 36.01 2.44
C GLY A 160 -38.54 35.37 2.68
N TRP A 161 -38.11 35.34 3.94
CA TRP A 161 -36.74 34.97 4.36
C TRP A 161 -36.25 33.63 3.77
N ALA A 162 -37.16 32.66 3.61
CA ALA A 162 -36.87 31.36 2.99
C ALA A 162 -36.54 31.45 1.48
N GLY A 163 -37.18 32.36 0.75
CA GLY A 163 -36.95 32.55 -0.69
C GLY A 163 -35.60 33.20 -0.97
N SER A 164 -35.24 34.22 -0.18
CA SER A 164 -33.93 34.89 -0.29
C SER A 164 -32.77 33.92 0.01
N LEU A 165 -32.96 33.00 0.96
CA LEU A 165 -31.96 32.00 1.34
C LEU A 165 -31.78 30.92 0.26
N ALA A 166 -32.87 30.46 -0.34
CA ALA A 166 -32.81 29.51 -1.46
C ALA A 166 -32.14 30.12 -2.71
N PHE A 167 -32.43 31.38 -3.03
CA PHE A 167 -31.85 32.07 -4.18
C PHE A 167 -30.34 32.32 -4.00
N ALA A 168 -29.93 32.73 -2.79
CA ALA A 168 -28.52 32.93 -2.45
C ALA A 168 -27.71 31.63 -2.55
N ALA A 169 -28.23 30.53 -2.01
CA ALA A 169 -27.58 29.23 -2.06
C ALA A 169 -27.42 28.72 -3.51
N LEU A 170 -28.50 28.78 -4.30
CA LEU A 170 -28.47 28.34 -5.70
C LEU A 170 -27.53 29.20 -6.55
N GLY A 171 -27.58 30.53 -6.40
CA GLY A 171 -26.71 31.45 -7.13
C GLY A 171 -25.24 31.23 -6.79
N TYR A 172 -24.91 31.09 -5.50
CA TYR A 172 -23.56 30.85 -5.04
C TYR A 172 -22.97 29.54 -5.58
N HIS A 173 -23.74 28.45 -5.54
CA HIS A 173 -23.31 27.16 -6.06
C HIS A 173 -23.21 27.14 -7.60
N ALA A 174 -24.14 27.79 -8.31
CA ALA A 174 -24.12 27.88 -9.76
C ALA A 174 -22.91 28.68 -10.27
N VAL A 175 -22.65 29.85 -9.67
CA VAL A 175 -21.50 30.69 -10.03
C VAL A 175 -20.19 29.97 -9.74
N SER A 176 -20.07 29.29 -8.60
CA SER A 176 -18.87 28.52 -8.29
C SER A 176 -18.61 27.37 -9.27
N LEU A 177 -19.65 26.63 -9.65
CA LEU A 177 -19.52 25.53 -10.61
C LEU A 177 -19.09 26.02 -11.99
N ILE A 178 -19.62 27.17 -12.43
CA ILE A 178 -19.32 27.76 -13.74
C ILE A 178 -17.90 28.36 -13.78
N VAL A 179 -17.48 29.07 -12.73
CA VAL A 179 -16.20 29.81 -12.72
C VAL A 179 -15.03 28.90 -12.37
N LEU A 180 -15.20 27.98 -11.43
CA LEU A 180 -14.08 27.22 -10.83
C LEU A 180 -14.09 25.73 -11.20
N GLY A 181 -15.22 25.19 -11.68
CA GLY A 181 -15.38 23.75 -11.96
C GLY A 181 -15.39 22.87 -10.70
N CYS A 182 -15.31 23.48 -9.51
CA CYS A 182 -15.35 22.84 -8.21
C CYS A 182 -16.04 23.76 -7.19
N THR A 183 -16.33 23.23 -6.00
CA THR A 183 -16.89 24.07 -4.92
C THR A 183 -15.84 25.06 -4.40
N PRO A 184 -16.24 26.24 -3.91
CA PRO A 184 -15.30 27.29 -3.47
C PRO A 184 -14.39 26.78 -2.35
N SER A 185 -14.93 25.95 -1.47
CA SER A 185 -14.22 25.26 -0.39
C SER A 185 -13.08 24.36 -0.90
N VAL A 186 -13.32 23.62 -2.00
CA VAL A 186 -12.29 22.77 -2.62
C VAL A 186 -11.21 23.62 -3.27
N TRP A 187 -11.60 24.71 -3.94
CA TRP A 187 -10.63 25.65 -4.52
C TRP A 187 -9.77 26.34 -3.45
N LEU A 188 -10.37 26.72 -2.32
CA LEU A 188 -9.67 27.39 -1.22
C LEU A 188 -8.71 26.42 -0.49
N LEU A 189 -9.10 25.16 -0.36
CA LEU A 189 -8.22 24.09 0.14
C LEU A 189 -7.06 23.82 -0.83
N ASP A 190 -7.33 23.75 -2.13
CA ASP A 190 -6.32 23.49 -3.15
C ASP A 190 -5.29 24.63 -3.22
N THR A 191 -5.76 25.88 -3.21
CA THR A 191 -4.88 27.07 -3.19
C THR A 191 -4.06 27.17 -1.91
N TYR A 192 -4.64 26.88 -0.73
CA TYR A 192 -3.92 26.86 0.53
C TYR A 192 -2.82 25.79 0.55
N LEU A 193 -3.14 24.57 0.09
CA LEU A 193 -2.20 23.45 0.03
C LEU A 193 -1.08 23.70 -0.99
N ALA A 194 -1.40 24.25 -2.16
CA ALA A 194 -0.42 24.61 -3.18
C ALA A 194 0.61 25.62 -2.68
N ASN A 195 0.20 26.54 -1.79
CA ASN A 195 1.07 27.60 -1.27
C ASN A 195 1.94 27.14 -0.08
N ARG A 196 1.42 26.24 0.79
CA ARG A 196 2.14 25.72 1.97
C ARG A 196 3.00 24.48 1.69
N HIS A 197 2.60 23.63 0.75
CA HIS A 197 3.29 22.37 0.44
C HIS A 197 3.34 22.09 -1.07
N PRO A 198 4.21 22.78 -1.84
CA PRO A 198 4.25 22.68 -3.30
C PRO A 198 4.66 21.29 -3.81
N ALA A 199 5.49 20.55 -3.05
CA ALA A 199 5.96 19.21 -3.43
C ALA A 199 4.84 18.15 -3.38
N THR A 200 3.89 18.26 -2.44
CA THR A 200 2.80 17.30 -2.27
C THR A 200 1.65 17.57 -3.23
N HIS A 201 1.33 18.84 -3.51
CA HIS A 201 0.31 19.24 -4.49
C HIS A 201 0.58 18.65 -5.88
N ARG A 202 1.85 18.58 -6.30
CA ARG A 202 2.22 17.94 -7.58
C ARG A 202 1.84 16.46 -7.61
N ALA A 203 1.96 15.75 -6.50
CA ALA A 203 1.69 14.31 -6.39
C ALA A 203 0.19 13.99 -6.32
N THR A 204 -0.61 14.84 -5.67
CA THR A 204 -2.06 14.63 -5.44
C THR A 204 -2.96 15.12 -6.56
N GLN A 205 -2.46 15.87 -7.54
CA GLN A 205 -3.27 16.25 -8.70
C GLN A 205 -3.76 15.02 -9.49
N PRO A 206 -5.08 14.88 -9.71
CA PRO A 206 -5.62 13.80 -10.51
C PRO A 206 -5.06 13.89 -11.93
N ARG A 207 -4.68 12.74 -12.50
CA ARG A 207 -3.99 12.61 -13.81
C ARG A 207 -4.67 13.40 -14.94
N PHE A 208 -5.99 13.58 -14.87
CA PHE A 208 -6.80 14.34 -15.83
C PHE A 208 -6.48 15.85 -15.85
N LEU A 209 -6.22 16.48 -14.70
CA LEU A 209 -5.92 17.92 -14.61
C LEU A 209 -4.49 18.26 -15.08
N ARG A 210 -3.55 17.30 -15.00
CA ARG A 210 -2.18 17.50 -15.54
C ARG A 210 -2.17 17.58 -17.07
N LEU A 211 -3.09 16.89 -17.74
CA LEU A 211 -3.18 16.89 -19.21
C LEU A 211 -3.77 18.19 -19.75
N LEU A 212 -4.74 18.79 -19.05
CA LEU A 212 -5.38 20.05 -19.49
C LEU A 212 -4.48 21.28 -19.34
N ARG A 213 -3.53 21.29 -18.38
CA ARG A 213 -2.55 22.37 -18.22
C ARG A 213 -1.32 22.25 -19.12
N GLY A 214 -1.13 21.09 -19.78
CA GLY A 214 0.03 20.81 -20.63
C GLY A 214 -0.08 21.29 -22.09
N SER A 215 -1.23 21.85 -22.52
CA SER A 215 -1.45 22.23 -23.93
C SER A 215 -1.49 23.75 -24.20
N ARG A 216 -0.87 24.56 -23.34
CA ARG A 216 -0.61 25.98 -23.64
C ARG A 216 0.90 26.22 -23.61
N THR A 217 1.54 25.81 -24.70
CA THR A 217 2.80 26.38 -25.20
C THR A 217 2.63 26.60 -26.69
#